data_AF-D7KFS2-F1
#
_entry.id   AF-D7KFS2-F1
#
_cell.length_a   1.000
_cell.length_b   1.000
_cell.length_c   1.000
_cell.angle_alpha   90.00
_cell.angle_beta   90.00
_cell.angle_gamma   90.00
#
_symmetry.space_group_name_H-M   'P 1'
#
loop_
_entity.id
_entity.type
_entity.pdbx_description
1 polymer ?
#
loop_
_entity_poly.entity_id
_entity_poly.type
_entity_poly.pdbx_seq_one_letter_code
_entity_poly.pdbx_strand_id
1 'polypeptide(L)'
;MGIVAFNWTEGNNNQLTLLMNRDNWENRQGSMSPDQFANELRLHEKKSNERHVYSLIVADMTSSSMVHILKPLDTKSDVIIETVPFGVHTLSSYEGLDSTESSRDSRLRGLFSQMIVDLGNNEKPQMQGIAGRFMYDAAGGRDALRSQRFGTTSTTALVVKRTKEVMLFERYMEENGAWTKRHFAFNIQ
;
A
#
# COMPACT_ATOMS: atom_id res chain seq x y z
N MET A 1 -12.00 -4.16 4.24
CA MET A 1 -10.97 -5.02 3.62
C MET A 1 -10.30 -4.21 2.52
N GLY A 2 -9.10 -3.71 2.78
CA GLY A 2 -8.28 -2.98 1.81
C GLY A 2 -7.22 -3.91 1.25
N ILE A 3 -6.89 -3.76 -0.03
CA ILE A 3 -5.67 -4.35 -0.60
C ILE A 3 -4.77 -3.22 -0.99
N VAL A 4 -3.48 -3.44 -0.75
CA VAL A 4 -2.45 -2.50 -1.08
C VAL A 4 -1.56 -3.09 -2.16
N ALA A 5 -1.25 -2.32 -3.19
CA ALA A 5 -0.20 -2.64 -4.14
C ALA A 5 0.91 -1.61 -4.00
N PHE A 6 2.17 -2.02 -4.06
CA PHE A 6 3.26 -1.07 -3.99
C PHE A 6 4.43 -1.45 -4.89
N ASN A 7 5.18 -0.44 -5.31
CA ASN A 7 6.42 -0.59 -6.05
C ASN A 7 7.55 0.07 -5.27
N TRP A 8 8.64 -0.66 -5.10
CA TRP A 8 9.86 -0.20 -4.44
C TRP A 8 11.05 -0.44 -5.37
N THR A 9 11.78 0.63 -5.73
CA THR A 9 12.85 0.58 -6.74
C THR A 9 14.23 0.83 -6.12
N GLU A 10 15.24 0.15 -6.65
CA GLU A 10 16.66 0.32 -6.27
C GLU A 10 17.32 1.41 -7.13
N GLY A 11 18.01 2.38 -6.52
CA GLY A 11 18.89 3.34 -7.23
C GLY A 11 18.98 4.75 -6.64
N ASN A 12 19.47 5.72 -7.42
CA ASN A 12 19.61 7.12 -6.98
C ASN A 12 18.27 7.83 -6.66
N ASN A 13 17.14 7.23 -7.06
CA ASN A 13 15.80 7.81 -6.95
C ASN A 13 14.85 7.02 -6.04
N ASN A 14 15.33 6.09 -5.19
CA ASN A 14 14.48 5.20 -4.36
C ASN A 14 13.12 5.81 -4.04
N GLN A 15 12.12 5.24 -4.69
CA GLN A 15 10.76 5.73 -4.69
C GLN A 15 9.87 4.61 -4.18
N LEU A 16 9.10 4.90 -3.13
CA LEU A 16 8.00 4.04 -2.71
C LEU A 16 6.73 4.54 -3.37
N THR A 17 6.14 3.74 -4.25
CA THR A 17 4.79 3.99 -4.74
C THR A 17 3.84 3.07 -3.98
N LEU A 18 2.89 3.63 -3.23
CA LEU A 18 1.89 2.88 -2.46
C LEU A 18 0.50 3.15 -3.03
N LEU A 19 -0.26 2.09 -3.27
CA LEU A 19 -1.66 2.15 -3.67
C LEU A 19 -2.51 1.50 -2.58
N MET A 20 -3.39 2.24 -1.90
CA MET A 20 -4.17 1.71 -0.77
C MET A 20 -5.64 2.15 -0.79
N ASN A 21 -6.50 1.37 -0.14
CA ASN A 21 -7.86 1.75 0.20
C ASN A 21 -7.86 2.47 1.58
N ARG A 22 -8.70 3.50 1.74
CA ARG A 22 -8.61 4.69 2.63
C ARG A 22 -8.27 4.50 4.13
N ASP A 23 -8.22 3.28 4.64
CA ASP A 23 -8.24 3.05 6.09
C ASP A 23 -6.82 2.97 6.66
N ASN A 24 -6.38 4.09 7.26
CA ASN A 24 -5.28 4.25 8.23
C ASN A 24 -3.86 4.43 7.64
N TRP A 25 -3.41 5.69 7.64
CA TRP A 25 -2.02 6.09 7.52
C TRP A 25 -1.59 6.82 8.80
N GLU A 26 -0.44 6.44 9.36
CA GLU A 26 0.23 7.17 10.44
C GLU A 26 1.71 7.36 10.08
N ASN A 27 2.24 8.57 10.30
CA ASN A 27 3.67 8.84 10.28
C ASN A 27 4.21 8.80 11.70
N ARG A 28 5.20 7.95 11.99
CA ARG A 28 5.94 7.96 13.26
C ARG A 28 7.41 8.22 13.00
N GLN A 29 7.95 9.24 13.65
CA GLN A 29 9.39 9.48 13.69
C GLN A 29 10.01 8.50 14.69
N GLY A 30 11.00 7.73 14.24
CA GLY A 30 11.77 6.81 15.06
C GLY A 30 13.19 6.66 14.52
N SER A 31 14.16 6.39 15.40
CA SER A 31 15.55 6.12 15.02
C SER A 31 15.82 4.65 14.69
N MET A 32 14.77 3.81 14.76
CA MET A 32 14.86 2.38 14.55
C MET A 32 14.83 2.04 13.06
N SER A 33 15.66 1.07 12.66
CA SER A 33 15.49 0.39 11.38
C SER A 33 14.15 -0.37 11.33
N PRO A 34 13.62 -0.66 10.13
CA PRO A 34 12.38 -1.44 9.99
C PRO A 34 12.40 -2.77 10.77
N ASP A 35 13.52 -3.49 10.75
CA ASP A 35 13.70 -4.74 11.50
C ASP A 35 13.68 -4.53 13.02
N GLN A 36 14.32 -3.46 13.52
CA GLN A 36 14.29 -3.14 14.95
C GLN A 36 12.87 -2.83 15.42
N PHE A 37 12.15 -1.99 14.65
CA PHE A 37 10.76 -1.68 14.94
C PHE A 37 9.88 -2.94 14.95
N ALA A 38 10.03 -3.82 13.95
CA ALA A 38 9.26 -5.05 13.85
C ALA A 38 9.52 -5.99 15.04
N ASN A 39 10.78 -6.11 15.47
CA ASN A 39 11.15 -6.93 16.62
C ASN A 39 10.62 -6.35 17.94
N GLU A 40 10.67 -5.04 18.12
CA GLU A 40 10.11 -4.37 19.30
C GLU A 40 8.59 -4.54 19.36
N LEU A 41 7.90 -4.33 18.24
CA LEU A 41 6.46 -4.56 18.14
C LEU A 41 6.09 -6.00 18.50
N ARG A 42 6.84 -6.99 17.98
CA ARG A 42 6.65 -8.41 18.34
C ARG A 42 6.85 -8.67 19.83
N LEU A 43 7.83 -8.01 20.48
CA LEU A 43 8.03 -8.11 21.93
C LEU A 43 6.90 -7.44 22.71
N HIS A 44 6.38 -6.31 22.22
CA HIS A 44 5.25 -5.61 22.81
C HIS A 44 3.99 -6.47 22.76
N GLU A 45 3.66 -7.07 21.61
CA GLU A 45 2.51 -7.98 21.45
C GLU A 45 2.58 -9.21 22.36
N LYS A 46 3.78 -9.72 22.66
CA LYS A 46 3.95 -10.83 23.61
C LYS A 46 3.70 -10.43 25.07
N LYS A 47 3.91 -9.15 25.41
CA LYS A 47 3.74 -8.61 26.77
C LYS A 47 2.36 -8.01 26.98
N SER A 48 1.76 -7.52 25.91
CA SER A 48 0.44 -6.91 25.88
C SER A 48 -0.65 -7.98 25.78
N ASN A 49 -1.80 -7.75 26.42
CA ASN A 49 -3.00 -8.56 26.22
C ASN A 49 -3.94 -7.92 25.18
N GLU A 50 -3.41 -7.01 24.36
CA GLU A 50 -4.20 -6.29 23.36
C GLU A 50 -4.54 -7.18 22.15
N ARG A 51 -5.78 -7.04 21.70
CA ARG A 51 -6.37 -7.82 20.61
C ARG A 51 -6.31 -7.04 19.30
N HIS A 52 -5.09 -6.76 18.84
CA HIS A 52 -4.88 -6.12 17.54
C HIS A 52 -4.71 -7.15 16.42
N VAL A 53 -5.21 -6.82 15.23
CA VAL A 53 -4.97 -7.52 13.95
C VAL A 53 -4.50 -6.45 12.99
N TYR A 54 -3.36 -6.66 12.34
CA TYR A 54 -2.78 -5.66 11.46
C TYR A 54 -1.88 -6.28 10.40
N SER A 55 -1.69 -5.52 9.33
CA SER A 55 -0.75 -5.79 8.24
C SER A 55 -0.05 -4.48 7.93
N LEU A 56 1.24 -4.37 8.26
CA LEU A 56 2.01 -3.13 8.19
C LEU A 56 3.17 -3.27 7.20
N ILE A 57 3.39 -2.24 6.40
CA ILE A 57 4.62 -2.07 5.63
C ILE A 57 5.43 -0.99 6.31
N VAL A 58 6.64 -1.33 6.75
CA VAL A 58 7.58 -0.40 7.37
C VAL A 58 8.78 -0.26 6.46
N ALA A 59 9.03 0.95 5.98
CA ALA A 59 10.08 1.23 5.01
C ALA A 59 11.01 2.32 5.53
N ASP A 60 12.31 2.09 5.39
CA ASP A 60 13.34 3.11 5.52
C ASP A 60 13.93 3.40 4.14
N MET A 61 13.61 4.58 3.61
CA MET A 61 14.06 4.98 2.28
C MET A 61 15.56 5.29 2.18
N THR A 62 16.20 5.59 3.32
CA THR A 62 17.61 5.95 3.39
C THR A 62 18.47 4.70 3.26
N SER A 63 18.19 3.69 4.09
CA SER A 63 18.89 2.40 4.03
C SER A 63 18.38 1.50 2.91
N SER A 64 17.25 1.84 2.29
CA SER A 64 16.57 1.01 1.29
C SER A 64 16.05 -0.32 1.83
N SER A 65 15.67 -0.34 3.11
CA SER A 65 15.12 -1.51 3.78
C SER A 65 13.61 -1.40 3.91
N MET A 66 12.91 -2.53 3.76
CA MET A 66 11.47 -2.61 3.95
C MET A 66 11.09 -3.97 4.53
N VAL A 67 10.18 -3.97 5.49
CA VAL A 67 9.62 -5.18 6.09
C VAL A 67 8.11 -5.13 6.10
N HIS A 68 7.51 -6.29 5.91
CA HIS A 68 6.10 -6.54 6.14
C HIS A 68 5.94 -7.17 7.52
N ILE A 69 4.98 -6.65 8.29
CA ILE A 69 4.66 -7.13 9.64
C ILE A 69 3.18 -7.52 9.65
N LEU A 70 2.90 -8.80 9.88
CA LEU A 70 1.55 -9.35 9.89
C LEU A 70 1.22 -9.98 11.24
N LYS A 71 0.08 -9.55 11.79
CA LYS A 71 -0.61 -10.25 12.88
C LYS A 71 -1.98 -10.67 12.36
N PRO A 72 -2.16 -11.93 11.92
CA PRO A 72 -3.34 -12.35 11.17
C PRO A 72 -4.57 -12.59 12.06
N LEU A 73 -4.37 -12.86 13.35
CA LEU A 73 -5.44 -13.19 14.29
C LEU A 73 -5.22 -12.47 15.63
N ASP A 74 -6.31 -12.02 16.25
CA ASP A 74 -6.30 -11.32 17.54
C ASP A 74 -5.95 -12.26 18.72
N THR A 75 -6.14 -13.56 18.53
CA THR A 75 -5.85 -14.64 19.48
C THR A 75 -4.43 -15.18 19.38
N LYS A 76 -3.66 -14.80 18.36
CA LYS A 76 -2.26 -15.22 18.21
C LYS A 76 -1.34 -14.09 18.66
N SER A 77 -0.34 -14.43 19.48
CA SER A 77 0.74 -13.53 19.87
C SER A 77 1.90 -13.52 18.88
N ASP A 78 1.96 -14.50 17.97
CA ASP A 78 3.03 -14.58 16.98
C ASP A 78 2.76 -13.61 15.82
N VAL A 79 3.69 -12.67 15.70
CA VAL A 79 3.80 -11.71 14.61
C VAL A 79 4.74 -12.29 13.55
N ILE A 80 4.27 -12.32 12.31
CA ILE A 80 5.05 -12.71 11.13
C ILE A 80 5.79 -11.47 10.63
N ILE A 81 7.09 -11.61 10.36
CA ILE A 81 7.94 -10.54 9.86
C ILE A 81 8.64 -11.06 8.62
N GLU A 82 8.48 -10.36 7.50
CA GLU A 82 9.03 -10.74 6.19
C GLU A 82 9.77 -9.56 5.58
N THR A 83 10.98 -9.79 5.08
CA THR A 83 11.72 -8.78 4.30
C THR A 83 11.05 -8.61 2.95
N VAL A 84 10.81 -7.36 2.55
CA VAL A 84 10.20 -7.03 1.27
C VAL A 84 11.31 -6.68 0.27
N PRO A 85 11.51 -7.47 -0.80
CA PRO A 85 12.52 -7.18 -1.79
C PRO A 85 12.12 -5.99 -2.68
N PHE A 86 13.04 -5.52 -3.52
CA PHE A 86 12.73 -4.54 -4.55
C PHE A 86 11.80 -5.14 -5.61
N GLY A 87 10.79 -4.38 -6.03
CA GLY A 87 9.83 -4.78 -7.05
C GLY A 87 8.40 -4.38 -6.76
N VAL A 88 7.49 -5.04 -7.48
CA VAL A 88 6.04 -4.86 -7.37
C VAL A 88 5.45 -5.96 -6.50
N HIS A 89 4.81 -5.52 -5.41
CA HIS A 89 4.25 -6.37 -4.39
C HIS A 89 2.77 -6.07 -4.13
N THR A 90 2.05 -7.07 -3.65
CA THR A 90 0.67 -6.93 -3.19
C THR A 90 0.52 -7.37 -1.75
N LEU A 91 -0.37 -6.71 -1.02
CA LEU A 91 -0.62 -6.97 0.39
C LEU A 91 -2.10 -7.23 0.64
N SER A 92 -2.39 -8.41 1.15
CA SER A 92 -3.73 -8.79 1.62
C SER A 92 -3.79 -8.78 3.14
N SER A 93 -4.93 -8.34 3.68
CA SER A 93 -5.16 -8.31 5.13
C SER A 93 -5.18 -9.70 5.77
N TYR A 94 -5.48 -10.74 4.98
CA TYR A 94 -5.60 -12.11 5.47
C TYR A 94 -4.46 -13.01 4.99
N GLU A 95 -4.08 -12.86 3.72
CA GLU A 95 -3.14 -13.77 3.07
C GLU A 95 -1.68 -13.27 3.12
N GLY A 96 -1.45 -12.03 3.54
CA GLY A 96 -0.10 -11.47 3.68
C GLY A 96 0.50 -10.92 2.39
N LEU A 97 1.84 -10.93 2.33
CA LEU A 97 2.64 -10.41 1.23
C LEU A 97 2.62 -11.37 0.04
N ASP A 98 2.38 -10.85 -1.16
CA ASP A 98 2.44 -11.57 -2.45
C ASP A 98 1.64 -12.87 -2.50
N SER A 99 0.50 -12.93 -1.81
CA SER A 99 -0.35 -14.11 -1.85
C SER A 99 -0.83 -14.45 -3.26
N THR A 100 -0.69 -15.72 -3.61
CA THR A 100 -1.23 -16.31 -4.85
C THR A 100 -2.64 -16.87 -4.69
N GLU A 101 -3.15 -16.96 -3.46
CA GLU A 101 -4.43 -17.61 -3.15
C GLU A 101 -5.63 -16.74 -3.55
N SER A 102 -5.42 -15.42 -3.61
CA SER A 102 -6.44 -14.45 -3.99
C SER A 102 -6.30 -14.07 -5.46
N SER A 103 -7.29 -14.46 -6.27
CA SER A 103 -7.43 -14.01 -7.66
C SER A 103 -7.53 -12.48 -7.78
N ARG A 104 -7.97 -11.81 -6.71
CA ARG A 104 -8.01 -10.36 -6.61
C ARG A 104 -6.60 -9.77 -6.51
N ASP A 105 -5.73 -10.37 -5.72
CA ASP A 105 -4.36 -9.89 -5.48
C ASP A 105 -3.52 -10.08 -6.75
N SER A 106 -3.65 -11.25 -7.38
CA SER A 106 -3.05 -11.53 -8.68
C SER A 106 -3.50 -10.53 -9.75
N ARG A 107 -4.79 -10.20 -9.80
CA ARG A 107 -5.32 -9.19 -10.73
C ARG A 107 -4.80 -7.79 -10.43
N LEU A 108 -4.74 -7.40 -9.15
CA LEU A 108 -4.18 -6.11 -8.73
C LEU A 108 -2.72 -5.97 -9.12
N ARG A 109 -1.91 -7.01 -8.85
CA ARG A 109 -0.50 -7.08 -9.24
C ARG A 109 -0.33 -6.94 -10.74
N GLY A 110 -1.11 -7.68 -11.52
CA GLY A 110 -1.07 -7.62 -12.99
C GLY A 110 -1.44 -6.25 -13.54
N LEU A 111 -2.55 -5.66 -13.06
CA LEU A 111 -2.99 -4.32 -13.46
C LEU A 111 -1.96 -3.25 -13.08
N PHE A 112 -1.43 -3.30 -11.87
CA PHE A 112 -0.42 -2.35 -11.41
C PHE A 112 0.87 -2.46 -12.24
N SER A 113 1.34 -3.68 -12.48
CA SER A 113 2.51 -3.93 -13.31
C SER A 113 2.32 -3.41 -14.74
N GLN A 114 1.16 -3.66 -15.34
CA GLN A 114 0.82 -3.14 -16.67
C GLN A 114 0.80 -1.60 -16.68
N MET A 115 0.22 -0.97 -15.67
CA MET A 115 0.18 0.49 -15.60
C MET A 115 1.56 1.12 -15.41
N ILE A 116 2.45 0.49 -14.65
CA ILE A 116 3.85 0.94 -14.54
C ILE A 116 4.51 0.95 -15.92
N VAL A 117 4.30 -0.10 -16.72
CA VAL A 117 4.85 -0.19 -18.08
C VAL A 117 4.20 0.83 -19.03
N ASP A 118 2.86 0.90 -19.06
CA ASP A 118 2.10 1.73 -20.00
C ASP A 118 2.33 3.24 -19.84
N LEU A 119 2.49 3.70 -18.59
CA LEU A 119 2.48 5.13 -18.27
C LEU A 119 3.88 5.77 -18.33
N GLY A 120 4.94 4.97 -18.50
CA GLY A 120 6.32 5.43 -18.62
C GLY A 120 6.85 6.14 -17.36
N ASN A 121 7.93 6.92 -17.50
CA ASN A 121 8.67 7.52 -16.37
C ASN A 121 8.16 8.90 -15.93
N ASN A 122 6.93 9.29 -16.30
CA ASN A 122 6.36 10.58 -15.92
C ASN A 122 5.50 10.44 -14.65
N GLU A 123 6.11 10.62 -13.48
CA GLU A 123 5.52 10.33 -12.17
C GLU A 123 4.10 10.92 -11.97
N LYS A 124 3.88 12.22 -12.23
CA LYS A 124 2.59 12.88 -11.93
C LYS A 124 1.42 12.37 -12.79
N PRO A 125 1.51 12.36 -14.14
CA PRO A 125 0.47 11.77 -14.99
C PRO A 125 0.25 10.27 -14.71
N GLN A 126 1.34 9.55 -14.42
CA GLN A 126 1.29 8.13 -14.12
C GLN A 126 0.48 7.85 -12.85
N MET A 127 0.74 8.55 -11.74
CA MET A 127 0.04 8.29 -10.48
C MET A 127 -1.44 8.67 -10.52
N GLN A 128 -1.78 9.77 -11.21
CA GLN A 128 -3.17 10.12 -11.44
C GLN A 128 -3.90 9.06 -12.28
N GLY A 129 -3.21 8.51 -13.29
CA GLY A 129 -3.71 7.40 -14.11
C GLY A 129 -3.92 6.12 -13.30
N ILE A 130 -2.95 5.75 -12.46
CA ILE A 130 -3.00 4.59 -11.58
C ILE A 130 -4.19 4.67 -10.62
N ALA A 131 -4.32 5.76 -9.86
CA ALA A 131 -5.42 5.92 -8.91
C ALA A 131 -6.81 5.92 -9.58
N GLY A 132 -6.89 6.36 -10.84
CA GLY A 132 -8.12 6.37 -11.62
C GLY A 132 -8.51 5.02 -12.22
N ARG A 133 -7.53 4.23 -12.70
CA ARG A 133 -7.76 2.99 -13.48
C ARG A 133 -8.22 1.81 -12.64
N PHE A 134 -7.92 1.75 -11.34
CA PHE A 134 -8.43 0.66 -10.48
C PHE A 134 -9.94 0.76 -10.22
N MET A 135 -10.50 1.96 -10.38
CA MET A 135 -11.92 2.25 -10.11
C MET A 135 -12.86 1.95 -11.28
N TYR A 136 -12.34 1.87 -12.51
CA TYR A 136 -13.13 1.71 -13.73
C TYR A 136 -12.49 0.65 -14.62
N ASP A 137 -13.29 -0.21 -15.26
CA ASP A 137 -12.79 -0.88 -16.45
C ASP A 137 -12.60 0.15 -17.59
N ALA A 138 -11.83 -0.22 -18.62
CA ALA A 138 -11.58 0.63 -19.79
C ALA A 138 -12.87 0.96 -20.59
N ALA A 139 -14.00 0.32 -20.30
CA ALA A 139 -15.29 0.52 -20.95
C ALA A 139 -16.23 1.45 -20.14
N GLY A 140 -15.76 2.08 -19.06
CA GLY A 140 -16.60 2.92 -18.19
C GLY A 140 -17.62 2.11 -17.40
N GLY A 141 -17.51 0.79 -17.42
CA GLY A 141 -18.24 -0.17 -16.61
C GLY A 141 -17.59 -0.34 -15.25
N ARG A 142 -18.44 -0.58 -14.25
CA ARG A 142 -18.14 -0.73 -12.83
C ARG A 142 -16.80 -1.43 -12.53
N ASP A 143 -15.96 -0.75 -11.74
CA ASP A 143 -15.01 -1.26 -10.73
C ASP A 143 -14.36 -2.61 -11.08
N ALA A 144 -13.10 -2.56 -11.52
CA ALA A 144 -12.31 -3.69 -11.99
C ALA A 144 -12.19 -4.82 -10.94
N LEU A 145 -12.53 -4.59 -9.68
CA LEU A 145 -12.40 -5.56 -8.58
C LEU A 145 -13.75 -6.06 -8.02
N ARG A 146 -14.87 -5.68 -8.64
CA ARG A 146 -16.20 -5.68 -8.02
C ARG A 146 -17.07 -6.90 -8.24
N SER A 147 -16.51 -8.11 -8.17
CA SER A 147 -17.37 -9.31 -8.05
C SER A 147 -17.95 -9.52 -6.65
N GLN A 148 -17.60 -8.70 -5.65
CA GLN A 148 -18.06 -8.87 -4.26
C GLN A 148 -18.94 -7.71 -3.77
N ARG A 149 -19.76 -8.01 -2.75
CA ARG A 149 -20.78 -7.16 -2.12
C ARG A 149 -20.28 -5.81 -1.57
N PHE A 150 -18.98 -5.55 -1.59
CA PHE A 150 -18.32 -4.30 -1.21
C PHE A 150 -17.38 -3.87 -2.33
N GLY A 151 -17.69 -2.78 -3.02
CA GLY A 151 -16.84 -2.23 -4.08
C GLY A 151 -15.78 -1.28 -3.54
N THR A 152 -14.81 -0.96 -4.39
CA THR A 152 -13.77 0.02 -4.09
C THR A 152 -14.45 1.39 -3.95
N THR A 153 -14.35 2.02 -2.77
CA THR A 153 -14.94 3.35 -2.49
C THR A 153 -13.89 4.46 -2.50
N SER A 154 -12.61 4.12 -2.38
CA SER A 154 -11.48 5.02 -2.59
C SER A 154 -10.27 4.25 -3.09
N THR A 155 -9.47 4.92 -3.91
CA THR A 155 -8.12 4.50 -4.27
C THR A 155 -7.17 5.67 -4.03
N THR A 156 -6.14 5.44 -3.23
CA THR A 156 -5.08 6.40 -2.96
C THR A 156 -3.77 5.87 -3.51
N ALA A 157 -3.18 6.57 -4.48
CA ALA A 157 -1.80 6.37 -4.90
C ALA A 157 -0.91 7.41 -4.20
N LEU A 158 0.22 6.95 -3.67
CA LEU A 158 1.20 7.72 -2.93
C LEU A 158 2.56 7.48 -3.56
N VAL A 159 3.35 8.52 -3.71
CA VAL A 159 4.76 8.43 -4.09
C VAL A 159 5.58 9.08 -2.99
N VAL A 160 6.54 8.35 -2.44
CA VAL A 160 7.47 8.83 -1.42
C VAL A 160 8.88 8.79 -2.02
N LYS A 161 9.54 9.94 -2.09
CA LYS A 161 10.91 10.07 -2.60
C LYS A 161 11.91 10.17 -1.46
N ARG A 162 13.16 9.77 -1.71
CA ARG A 162 14.30 10.05 -0.82
C ARG A 162 14.48 11.52 -0.45
N THR A 163 14.05 12.44 -1.30
CA THR A 163 14.04 13.89 -1.00
C THR A 163 13.05 14.29 0.10
N LYS A 164 12.31 13.32 0.65
CA LYS A 164 11.19 13.50 1.59
C LYS A 164 9.95 14.12 0.96
N GLU A 165 9.98 14.40 -0.34
CA GLU A 165 8.78 14.81 -1.07
C GLU A 165 7.83 13.60 -1.17
N VAL A 166 6.59 13.84 -0.75
CA VAL A 166 5.48 12.90 -0.85
C VAL A 166 4.42 13.50 -1.75
N MET A 167 4.00 12.75 -2.76
CA MET A 167 2.88 13.10 -3.63
C MET A 167 1.73 12.13 -3.40
N LEU A 168 0.54 12.66 -3.11
CA LEU A 168 -0.67 11.88 -2.89
C LEU A 168 -1.68 12.19 -4.00
N PHE A 169 -2.25 11.13 -4.56
CA PHE A 169 -3.29 11.13 -5.57
C PHE A 169 -4.41 10.21 -5.12
N GLU A 170 -5.50 10.79 -4.66
CA GLU A 170 -6.67 10.06 -4.19
C GLU A 170 -7.85 10.28 -5.13
N ARG A 171 -8.61 9.22 -5.31
CA ARG A 171 -9.94 9.27 -5.93
C ARG A 171 -10.92 8.50 -5.05
N TYR A 172 -11.97 9.15 -4.60
CA TYR A 172 -12.93 8.58 -3.66
C TYR A 172 -14.38 8.91 -4.04
N MET A 173 -15.30 8.07 -3.56
CA MET A 173 -16.74 8.26 -3.70
C MET A 173 -17.27 9.04 -2.50
N GLU A 174 -17.99 10.13 -2.76
CA GLU A 174 -18.72 10.88 -1.75
C GLU A 174 -20.06 10.21 -1.41
N GLU A 175 -20.69 10.65 -0.32
CA GLU A 175 -21.98 10.09 0.15
C GLU A 175 -23.11 10.23 -0.89
N ASN A 176 -23.02 11.25 -1.75
CA ASN A 176 -23.95 11.47 -2.88
C ASN A 176 -23.68 10.53 -4.08
N GLY A 177 -22.69 9.63 -3.99
CA GLY A 177 -22.27 8.73 -5.06
C GLY A 177 -21.38 9.38 -6.13
N ALA A 178 -21.05 10.66 -6.00
CA ALA A 178 -20.15 11.36 -6.91
C ALA A 178 -18.69 10.99 -6.66
N TRP A 179 -17.89 10.98 -7.72
CA TRP A 179 -16.45 10.71 -7.65
C TRP A 179 -15.66 12.00 -7.58
N THR A 180 -14.90 12.15 -6.50
CA THR A 180 -14.03 13.30 -6.28
C THR A 180 -12.56 12.90 -6.36
N LYS A 181 -11.71 13.85 -6.76
CA LYS A 181 -10.26 13.69 -6.82
C LYS A 181 -9.59 14.63 -5.84
N ARG A 182 -8.56 14.15 -5.16
CA ARG A 182 -7.69 14.97 -4.31
C ARG A 182 -6.25 14.71 -4.69
N HIS A 183 -5.49 15.78 -4.94
CA HIS A 183 -4.06 15.69 -5.20
C HIS A 183 -3.35 16.76 -4.39
N PHE A 184 -2.27 16.38 -3.70
CA PHE A 184 -1.40 17.34 -3.02
C PHE A 184 -0.02 16.72 -2.81
N ALA A 185 0.96 17.59 -2.60
CA ALA A 185 2.31 17.19 -2.24
C ALA A 185 2.68 17.82 -0.90
N PHE A 186 3.44 17.09 -0.09
CA PHE A 186 3.96 17.56 1.19
C PHE A 186 5.34 16.95 1.43
N ASN A 187 6.09 17.52 2.37
CA ASN A 187 7.35 16.92 2.81
C ASN A 187 7.15 16.24 4.16
N ILE A 188 7.69 15.03 4.31
CA ILE A 188 7.82 14.39 5.62
C ILE A 188 9.05 14.99 6.34
N GLN A 189 8.92 15.28 7.64
CA GLN A 189 10.02 15.81 8.47
C GLN A 189 10.98 14.70 8.87
#